data_AF-A0A415KT18-F1
#
_entry.id   AF-A0A415KT18-F1
#
_cell.length_a   1.000
_cell.length_b   1.000
_cell.length_c   1.000
_cell.angle_alpha   90.00
_cell.angle_beta   90.00
_cell.angle_gamma   90.00
#
_symmetry.space_group_name_H-M   'P 1'
#
loop_
_entity.id
_entity.type
_entity.pdbx_description
1 polymer ?
#
loop_
_entity_poly.entity_id
_entity_poly.type
_entity_poly.pdbx_seq_one_letter_code
_entity_poly.pdbx_strand_id
1 'polypeptide(L)'
;MPVNEFLVLWLSSWAAIAFFRIAPAFALRGRTLSPRITEALGYIPPAAFAALVANDLVSPGAFDAGLWPALVPWIAAAGVVVVAVKTKSMLWCCVSGIVLYIVLSLI
;
A
#
# COMPACT_ATOMS: atom_id res chain seq x y z
N MET A 1 6.53 26.52 6.18
CA MET A 1 6.67 26.54 4.71
C MET A 1 6.28 27.92 4.22
N PRO A 2 7.12 28.60 3.43
CA PRO A 2 6.78 29.87 2.80
C PRO A 2 5.64 29.70 1.78
N VAL A 3 4.84 30.75 1.59
CA VAL A 3 3.57 30.71 0.83
C VAL A 3 3.76 30.29 -0.63
N ASN A 4 4.91 30.64 -1.23
CA ASN A 4 5.29 30.26 -2.58
C ASN A 4 5.45 28.73 -2.75
N GLU A 5 6.13 28.06 -1.83
CA GLU A 5 6.29 26.60 -1.85
C GLU A 5 4.95 25.89 -1.69
N PHE A 6 4.10 26.40 -0.79
CA PHE A 6 2.74 25.89 -0.62
C PHE A 6 1.92 26.02 -1.91
N LEU A 7 1.95 27.18 -2.57
CA LEU A 7 1.20 27.40 -3.82
C LEU A 7 1.70 26.51 -4.96
N VAL A 8 3.02 26.31 -5.07
CA VAL A 8 3.60 25.43 -6.09
C VAL A 8 3.17 23.98 -5.87
N LEU A 9 3.26 23.48 -4.63
CA LEU A 9 2.81 22.13 -4.28
C LEU A 9 1.30 21.96 -4.47
N TRP A 10 0.52 22.96 -4.05
CA TRP A 10 -0.93 22.93 -4.14
C TRP A 10 -1.42 22.95 -5.60
N LEU A 11 -0.92 23.87 -6.43
CA LEU A 11 -1.31 23.99 -7.83
C LEU A 11 -0.86 22.78 -8.65
N SER A 12 0.37 22.30 -8.45
CA SER A 12 0.87 21.13 -9.18
C SER A 12 0.10 19.86 -8.82
N SER A 13 -0.19 19.63 -7.54
CA SER A 13 -0.98 18.48 -7.08
C SER A 13 -2.42 18.58 -7.58
N TRP A 14 -3.02 19.77 -7.53
CA TRP A 14 -4.37 19.99 -8.04
C TRP A 14 -4.46 19.73 -9.54
N ALA A 15 -3.51 20.25 -10.33
CA ALA A 15 -3.48 20.06 -11.77
C ALA A 15 -3.29 18.58 -12.13
N ALA A 16 -2.40 17.87 -11.43
CA ALA A 16 -2.20 16.43 -11.63
C ALA A 16 -3.48 15.63 -11.32
N ILE A 17 -4.13 15.89 -10.18
CA ILE A 17 -5.37 15.20 -9.81
C ILE A 17 -6.48 15.50 -10.82
N ALA A 18 -6.64 16.77 -11.22
CA ALA A 18 -7.63 17.17 -12.21
C ALA A 18 -7.39 16.43 -13.53
N PHE A 19 -6.15 16.38 -14.02
CA PHE A 19 -5.84 15.71 -15.29
C PHE A 19 -6.02 14.20 -15.20
N PHE A 20 -5.40 13.53 -14.24
CA PHE A 20 -5.41 12.06 -14.13
C PHE A 20 -6.73 11.48 -13.62
N ARG A 21 -7.59 12.26 -12.96
CA ARG A 21 -8.89 11.78 -12.47
C ARG A 21 -10.04 12.19 -13.37
N ILE A 22 -10.07 13.44 -13.84
CA ILE A 22 -11.21 13.97 -14.59
C ILE A 22 -11.12 13.55 -16.06
N ALA A 23 -9.93 13.56 -16.67
CA ALA A 23 -9.81 13.19 -18.07
C ALA A 23 -10.17 11.71 -18.33
N PRO A 24 -9.72 10.73 -17.52
CA PRO A 24 -10.14 9.34 -17.70
C PRO A 24 -11.61 9.13 -17.34
N ALA A 25 -12.13 9.82 -16.31
CA ALA A 25 -13.54 9.74 -15.96
C ALA A 25 -14.46 10.23 -17.10
N PHE A 26 -14.03 11.26 -17.85
CA PHE A 26 -14.73 11.72 -19.04
C PHE A 26 -14.53 10.77 -20.24
N ALA A 27 -13.32 10.28 -20.47
CA ALA A 27 -13.01 9.38 -21.59
C ALA A 27 -13.65 8.00 -21.47
N LEU A 28 -13.82 7.51 -20.23
CA LEU A 28 -14.42 6.21 -19.92
C LEU A 28 -15.92 6.29 -19.64
N ARG A 29 -16.52 7.50 -19.65
CA ARG A 29 -17.95 7.70 -19.38
C ARG A 29 -18.77 6.96 -20.44
N GLY A 30 -19.51 5.93 -20.01
CA GLY A 30 -20.43 5.17 -20.88
C GLY A 30 -19.79 4.04 -21.70
N ARG A 31 -18.50 3.73 -21.51
CA ARG A 31 -17.87 2.54 -22.13
C ARG A 31 -17.81 1.39 -21.13
N THR A 32 -18.25 0.20 -21.53
CA THR A 32 -18.01 -1.02 -20.76
C THR A 32 -16.52 -1.35 -20.86
N LEU A 33 -15.83 -1.27 -19.74
CA LEU A 33 -14.43 -1.68 -19.65
C LEU A 33 -14.33 -3.18 -19.90
N SER A 34 -13.28 -3.61 -20.62
CA SER A 34 -13.04 -5.03 -20.82
C SER A 34 -12.83 -5.71 -19.46
N PRO A 35 -13.26 -6.98 -19.28
CA PRO A 35 -13.15 -7.67 -18.00
C PRO A 35 -11.74 -7.64 -17.39
N ARG A 36 -10.70 -7.69 -18.25
CA ARG A 36 -9.29 -7.62 -17.83
C ARG A 36 -8.91 -6.27 -17.23
N ILE A 37 -9.45 -5.16 -17.75
CA ILE A 37 -9.17 -3.82 -17.21
C ILE A 37 -9.89 -3.66 -15.87
N THR A 38 -11.13 -4.14 -15.75
CA THR A 38 -11.87 -4.13 -14.48
C THR A 38 -11.15 -4.93 -13.40
N GLU A 39 -10.62 -6.10 -13.75
CA GLU A 39 -9.81 -6.91 -12.84
C GLU A 39 -8.51 -6.19 -12.45
N ALA A 40 -7.80 -5.59 -13.42
CA ALA A 40 -6.59 -4.80 -13.17
C ALA A 40 -6.84 -3.60 -12.24
N LEU A 41 -7.95 -2.88 -12.44
CA LEU A 41 -8.38 -1.77 -11.59
C LEU A 41 -8.68 -2.25 -10.16
N GLY A 42 -9.17 -3.48 -10.00
CA GLY A 42 -9.35 -4.13 -8.70
C GLY A 42 -8.06 -4.32 -7.90
N TYR A 43 -6.90 -4.37 -8.56
CA TYR A 43 -5.60 -4.48 -7.89
C TYR A 43 -5.00 -3.12 -7.45
N ILE A 44 -5.63 -1.98 -7.78
CA ILE A 44 -5.11 -0.67 -7.39
C ILE A 44 -5.04 -0.51 -5.87
N PRO A 45 -6.12 -0.74 -5.08
CA PRO A 45 -6.05 -0.62 -3.63
C PRO A 45 -4.99 -1.52 -2.97
N PRO A 46 -4.89 -2.84 -3.26
CA PRO A 46 -3.87 -3.68 -2.64
C PRO A 46 -2.45 -3.32 -3.09
N ALA A 47 -2.24 -2.86 -4.32
CA ALA A 47 -0.92 -2.40 -4.77
C ALA A 47 -0.47 -1.12 -4.04
N ALA A 48 -1.37 -0.15 -3.86
CA ALA A 48 -1.07 1.06 -3.10
C ALA A 48 -0.75 0.74 -1.63
N PHE A 49 -1.52 -0.16 -1.01
CA PHE A 49 -1.27 -0.59 0.37
C PHE A 49 0.06 -1.34 0.50
N ALA A 50 0.39 -2.22 -0.44
CA ALA A 50 1.68 -2.90 -0.45
C ALA A 50 2.85 -1.92 -0.58
N ALA A 51 2.71 -0.85 -1.38
CA ALA A 51 3.74 0.18 -1.50
C ALA A 51 3.94 0.97 -0.19
N LEU A 52 2.87 1.29 0.53
CA LEU A 52 2.94 1.95 1.84
C LEU A 52 3.67 1.05 2.86
N VAL A 53 3.24 -0.21 2.98
CA VAL A 53 3.83 -1.16 3.92
C VAL A 53 5.30 -1.42 3.58
N ALA A 54 5.66 -1.50 2.29
CA ALA A 54 7.05 -1.65 1.87
C ALA A 54 7.90 -0.42 2.24
N ASN A 55 7.34 0.78 2.16
CA ASN A 55 8.02 1.99 2.59
C ASN A 55 8.24 2.01 4.11
N ASP A 56 7.25 1.59 4.89
CA ASP A 56 7.35 1.49 6.35
C ASP A 56 8.43 0.47 6.78
N LEU A 57 8.51 -0.68 6.07
CA LEU A 57 9.48 -1.74 6.32
C LEU A 57 10.93 -1.35 5.98
N VAL A 58 11.13 -0.52 4.96
CA VAL A 58 12.45 -0.15 4.41
C VAL A 58 12.76 1.32 4.74
N SER A 59 12.34 1.79 5.92
CA SER A 59 12.67 3.13 6.38
C SER A 59 14.13 3.19 6.90
N PRO A 60 14.92 4.25 6.58
CA PRO A 60 16.33 4.33 6.97
C PRO A 60 16.59 4.27 8.48
N GLY A 61 15.59 4.64 9.30
CA GLY A 61 15.65 4.59 10.77
C GLY A 61 15.02 3.33 11.39
N ALA A 62 14.58 2.35 10.59
CA ALA A 62 13.95 1.13 11.11
C ALA A 62 14.90 0.34 12.04
N PHE A 63 16.21 0.44 11.81
CA PHE A 63 17.24 -0.22 12.60
C PHE A 63 17.73 0.60 13.81
N ASP A 64 17.29 1.85 13.97
CA ASP A 64 17.69 2.71 15.10
C ASP A 64 17.10 2.22 16.43
N ALA A 65 15.93 1.57 16.38
CA ALA A 65 15.29 0.94 17.54
C ALA A 65 15.93 -0.40 17.93
N GLY A 66 16.92 -0.89 17.17
CA GLY A 66 17.60 -2.17 17.37
C GLY A 66 17.27 -3.21 16.29
N LEU A 67 18.10 -4.25 16.19
CA LEU A 67 17.95 -5.31 15.18
C LEU A 67 16.64 -6.10 15.33
N TRP A 68 16.20 -6.35 16.56
CA TRP A 68 15.00 -7.16 16.81
C TRP A 68 13.70 -6.45 16.40
N PRO A 69 13.42 -5.20 16.81
CA PRO A 69 12.26 -4.45 16.32
C PRO A 69 12.22 -4.29 14.80
N ALA A 70 13.38 -4.16 14.16
CA ALA A 70 13.49 -4.07 12.70
C ALA A 70 13.15 -5.40 12.00
N LEU A 71 13.55 -6.55 12.57
CA LEU A 71 13.35 -7.88 11.99
C LEU A 71 11.94 -8.46 12.23
N VAL A 72 11.28 -8.10 13.33
CA VAL A 72 9.93 -8.59 13.68
C VAL A 72 8.91 -8.42 12.54
N PRO A 73 8.77 -7.23 11.91
CA PRO A 73 7.88 -7.05 10.75
C PRO A 73 8.20 -7.98 9.57
N TRP A 74 9.48 -8.24 9.30
CA TRP A 74 9.93 -9.11 8.21
C TRP A 74 9.60 -10.58 8.47
N ILE A 75 9.78 -11.04 9.70
CA ILE A 75 9.45 -12.41 10.10
C ILE A 75 7.92 -12.61 10.06
N ALA A 76 7.15 -11.61 10.54
CA ALA A 76 5.70 -11.64 10.44
C ALA A 76 5.24 -11.69 8.98
N ALA A 77 5.84 -10.88 8.10
CA ALA A 77 5.56 -10.90 6.66
C ALA A 77 5.84 -12.27 6.03
N ALA A 78 6.95 -12.92 6.38
CA ALA A 78 7.27 -14.27 5.90
C ALA A 78 6.21 -15.30 6.32
N GLY A 79 5.71 -15.22 7.55
CA GLY A 79 4.61 -16.08 8.02
C GLY A 79 3.32 -15.86 7.24
N VAL A 80 3.00 -14.62 6.88
CA VAL A 80 1.82 -14.29 6.04
C VAL A 80 1.94 -14.90 4.64
N VAL A 81 3.14 -14.97 4.05
CA VAL A 81 3.35 -15.63 2.74
C VAL A 81 2.89 -17.09 2.77
N VAL A 82 3.17 -17.82 3.85
CA VAL A 82 2.74 -19.22 4.01
C VAL A 82 1.21 -19.32 4.05
N VAL A 83 0.56 -18.41 4.78
CA VAL A 83 -0.91 -18.35 4.87
C VAL A 83 -1.53 -17.99 3.52
N ALA A 84 -0.93 -17.03 2.81
CA ALA A 84 -1.38 -16.58 1.49
C ALA A 84 -1.36 -17.71 0.47
N VAL A 85 -0.27 -18.49 0.43
CA VAL A 85 -0.12 -19.62 -0.50
C VAL A 85 -1.16 -20.71 -0.22
N LYS A 86 -1.46 -21.00 1.05
CA LYS A 86 -2.41 -22.06 1.42
C LYS A 86 -3.88 -21.66 1.29
N THR A 87 -4.26 -20.49 1.76
CA THR A 87 -5.68 -20.09 1.85
C THR A 87 -6.17 -19.31 0.64
N LYS A 88 -5.27 -18.66 -0.11
CA LYS A 88 -5.60 -17.68 -1.17
C LYS A 88 -6.62 -16.63 -0.72
N SER A 89 -6.68 -16.35 0.58
CA SER A 89 -7.67 -15.47 1.20
C SER A 89 -6.99 -14.26 1.83
N MET A 90 -7.35 -13.05 1.36
CA MET A 90 -6.80 -11.81 1.92
C MET A 90 -7.13 -11.63 3.40
N LEU A 91 -8.34 -12.03 3.84
CA LEU A 91 -8.76 -11.87 5.23
C LEU A 91 -7.86 -12.66 6.18
N TRP A 92 -7.59 -13.94 5.86
CA TRP A 92 -6.72 -14.79 6.66
C TRP A 92 -5.28 -14.30 6.68
N CYS A 93 -4.78 -13.73 5.58
CA CYS A 93 -3.48 -13.06 5.55
C CYS A 93 -3.43 -11.90 6.55
N CYS A 94 -4.42 -11.00 6.53
CA CYS A 94 -4.47 -9.85 7.44
C CYS A 94 -4.53 -10.29 8.92
N VAL A 95 -5.43 -11.22 9.26
CA VAL A 95 -5.58 -11.71 10.64
C VAL A 95 -4.30 -12.41 11.11
N SER A 96 -3.73 -13.28 10.28
CA SER A 96 -2.48 -13.99 10.61
C SER A 96 -1.30 -13.05 10.79
N GLY A 97 -1.20 -11.99 9.98
CA GLY A 97 -0.11 -11.02 10.06
C GLY A 97 -0.16 -10.19 11.34
N ILE A 98 -1.34 -9.71 11.72
CA ILE A 98 -1.53 -8.98 12.98
C ILE A 98 -1.20 -9.89 14.17
N VAL A 99 -1.70 -11.12 14.18
CA VAL A 99 -1.43 -12.07 15.27
C VAL A 99 0.05 -12.39 15.37
N LEU A 100 0.72 -12.71 14.26
CA LEU A 100 2.16 -12.98 14.24
C LEU A 100 2.97 -11.78 14.70
N TYR A 101 2.63 -10.58 14.22
CA TYR A 101 3.33 -9.35 14.61
C TYR A 101 3.20 -9.10 16.12
N ILE A 102 1.99 -9.15 16.67
CA ILE A 102 1.76 -8.95 18.11
C ILE A 102 2.52 -9.98 18.94
N VAL A 103 2.45 -11.26 18.56
CA VAL A 103 3.15 -12.34 19.28
C VAL A 103 4.65 -12.13 19.24
N LEU A 104 5.23 -11.76 18.08
CA LEU A 104 6.66 -11.49 17.98
C LEU A 104 7.07 -10.23 18.75
N SER A 105 6.22 -9.20 18.80
CA SER A 105 6.50 -7.97 19.55
C SER A 105 6.44 -8.15 21.08
N LEU A 106 5.85 -9.24 21.56
CA LEU A 106 5.80 -9.59 23.00
C LEU A 106 7.05 -10.35 23.48
N ILE A 107 7.94 -10.75 22.55
CA ILE A 107 9.19 -11.47 22.80
C ILE A 107 10.35 -10.47 22.76
#